data_AF-K9P3W4-F1
#
_entry.id   AF-K9P3W4-F1
#
_cell.length_a   1.000
_cell.length_b   1.000
_cell.length_c   1.000
_cell.angle_alpha   90.00
_cell.angle_beta   90.00
_cell.angle_gamma   90.00
#
_symmetry.space_group_name_H-M   'P 1'
#
loop_
_entity.id
_entity.type
_entity.pdbx_description
1 polymer ?
#
loop_
_entity_poly.entity_id
_entity_poly.type
_entity_poly.pdbx_seq_one_letter_code
_entity_poly.pdbx_strand_id
1 'polypeptide(L)' 'MADRRWWQIRNPLLRQELPWLVSEVVLLVVLCNANPPELWFWLVVLLVILGYRIERWYSSRPE' A
#
# COMPACT_ATOMS: atom_id res chain seq x y z
N MET A 1 15.94 -12.56 -35.31
CA MET A 1 14.99 -11.47 -35.02
C MET A 1 13.89 -12.03 -34.12
N ALA A 2 13.96 -11.77 -32.81
CA ALA A 2 12.88 -12.09 -31.88
C ALA A 2 12.82 -10.96 -30.86
N ASP A 3 11.84 -10.08 -31.04
CA ASP A 3 11.56 -8.94 -30.18
C ASP A 3 11.03 -9.45 -28.85
N ARG A 4 11.92 -9.57 -27.86
CA ARG A 4 11.64 -10.13 -26.52
C ARG A 4 11.08 -9.04 -25.61
N ARG A 5 9.98 -8.38 -26.03
CA ARG A 5 9.38 -7.19 -25.39
C ARG A 5 8.33 -7.46 -24.30
N TRP A 6 8.32 -8.65 -23.69
CA TRP A 6 7.11 -9.10 -23.00
C TRP A 6 6.90 -8.59 -21.56
N TRP A 7 7.90 -8.07 -20.82
CA TRP A 7 7.73 -7.87 -19.36
C TRP A 7 8.47 -6.70 -18.72
N GLN A 8 8.67 -5.60 -19.43
CA GLN A 8 9.08 -4.37 -18.75
C GLN A 8 7.85 -3.66 -18.20
N ILE A 9 7.37 -4.12 -17.03
CA ILE A 9 6.55 -3.29 -16.13
C ILE A 9 7.46 -2.15 -15.66
N ARG A 10 7.61 -1.16 -16.54
CA ARG A 10 8.59 -0.08 -16.51
C ARG A 10 8.12 1.11 -15.67
N ASN A 11 7.16 0.90 -14.77
CA ASN A 11 6.61 1.96 -13.96
C ASN A 11 7.19 1.85 -12.54
N PRO A 12 8.34 2.51 -12.25
CA PRO A 12 9.01 2.42 -10.94
C PRO A 12 8.08 2.84 -9.79
N LEU A 13 7.17 3.78 -10.07
CA LEU A 13 6.12 4.20 -9.15
C LEU A 13 5.22 3.04 -8.71
N LEU A 14 4.81 2.17 -9.64
CA LEU A 14 3.93 1.05 -9.32
C LEU A 14 4.62 0.01 -8.42
N ARG A 15 5.93 -0.21 -8.61
CA ARG A 15 6.72 -1.10 -7.75
C ARG A 15 6.91 -0.54 -6.34
N GLN A 16 6.96 0.77 -6.22
CA GLN A 16 7.09 1.44 -4.93
C GLN A 16 5.77 1.45 -4.15
N GLU A 17 4.64 1.59 -4.85
CA GLU A 17 3.29 1.62 -4.25
C GLU A 17 2.70 0.22 -4.00
N LEU A 18 3.13 -0.80 -4.74
CA LEU A 18 2.68 -2.20 -4.59
C LEU A 18 2.75 -2.72 -3.15
N PRO A 19 3.89 -2.60 -2.42
CA PRO A 19 3.96 -3.07 -1.04
C PRO A 19 2.98 -2.34 -0.11
N TRP A 20 2.77 -1.03 -0.32
CA TRP A 20 1.79 -0.25 0.44
C TRP A 20 0.36 -0.77 0.22
N LEU A 21 -0.02 -0.97 -1.04
CA LEU A 21 -1.31 -1.53 -1.42
C LEU A 21 -1.53 -2.93 -0.84
N VAL A 22 -0.49 -3.78 -0.88
CA VAL A 22 -0.58 -5.13 -0.29
C VAL A 22 -0.81 -5.05 1.22
N SER A 23 -0.09 -4.18 1.94
CA SER A 23 -0.30 -4.01 3.38
C SER A 23 -1.70 -3.48 3.72
N GLU A 24 -2.24 -2.53 2.95
CA GLU A 24 -3.60 -2.02 3.16
C GLU A 24 -4.65 -3.12 2.94
N VAL A 25 -4.52 -3.91 1.85
CA VAL A 25 -5.44 -5.01 1.56
C VAL A 25 -5.37 -6.09 2.65
N VAL A 26 -4.17 -6.48 3.09
CA VAL A 26 -4.00 -7.45 4.18
C VAL A 26 -4.65 -6.94 5.46
N LEU A 27 -4.45 -5.66 5.81
CA LEU A 27 -5.09 -5.06 6.99
C LEU A 27 -6.61 -5.00 6.87
N LEU A 28 -7.16 -4.72 5.69
CA LEU A 28 -8.61 -4.78 5.47
C LEU A 28 -9.15 -6.20 5.68
N VAL A 29 -8.44 -7.23 5.22
CA VAL A 29 -8.80 -8.63 5.47
C VAL A 29 -8.76 -8.96 6.96
N VAL A 30 -7.75 -8.47 7.68
CA VAL A 30 -7.65 -8.60 9.15
C VAL A 30 -8.83 -7.92 9.83
N LEU A 31 -9.19 -6.70 9.43
CA LEU A 31 -10.35 -5.99 9.99
C LEU A 31 -11.66 -6.74 9.80
N CYS A 32 -11.86 -7.38 8.64
CA CYS A 32 -13.05 -8.19 8.39
C CYS A 32 -13.12 -9.45 9.27
N ASN A 33 -12.00 -9.91 9.84
CA ASN A 33 -11.92 -11.15 10.61
C ASN A 33 -11.58 -10.94 12.10
N ALA A 34 -11.29 -9.71 12.54
CA ALA A 34 -10.84 -9.40 13.90
C ALA A 34 -12.00 -9.36 14.91
N ASN A 35 -11.72 -9.74 16.15
CA ASN A 35 -12.66 -9.58 17.27
C ASN A 35 -12.83 -8.10 17.64
N PRO A 36 -13.91 -7.70 18.33
CA PRO A 36 -14.16 -6.29 18.68
C PRO A 36 -12.99 -5.51 19.33
N PRO A 37 -12.22 -6.05 20.31
CA PRO A 37 -11.08 -5.33 20.86
C PRO A 37 -9.90 -5.21 19.89
N GLU A 38 -9.64 -6.25 19.10
CA GLU A 38 -8.55 -6.29 18.12
C GLU A 38 -8.87 -5.40 16.91
N LEU A 39 -10.15 -5.30 16.53
CA LEU A 39 -10.64 -4.46 15.44
C LEU A 39 -10.17 -3.01 15.62
N TRP A 40 -10.36 -2.44 16.80
CA TRP A 40 -9.93 -1.07 17.09
C TRP A 40 -8.43 -0.90 16.99
N PHE A 41 -7.66 -1.87 17.49
CA PHE A 41 -6.20 -1.86 17.36
C PHE A 41 -5.77 -1.85 15.88
N TRP A 42 -6.30 -2.78 15.09
CA TRP A 42 -5.98 -2.88 13.66
C TRP A 42 -6.49 -1.68 12.86
N LEU A 43 -7.60 -1.07 13.27
CA LEU A 43 -8.12 0.14 12.65
C LEU A 43 -7.14 1.30 12.83
N VAL A 44 -6.62 1.49 14.05
CA VAL A 44 -5.61 2.51 14.34
C VAL A 44 -4.34 2.24 13.52
N VAL A 45 -3.88 0.99 13.45
CA VAL A 45 -2.72 0.61 12.62
C VAL A 45 -2.95 0.97 11.15
N LEU A 46 -4.12 0.64 10.61
CA LEU A 46 -4.50 1.00 9.24
C LEU A 46 -4.47 2.53 9.04
N LEU A 47 -5.03 3.30 9.96
CA LEU A 47 -5.04 4.76 9.89
C LEU A 47 -3.63 5.37 9.94
N VAL A 48 -2.74 4.83 10.78
CA VAL A 48 -1.33 5.28 10.86
C VAL A 48 -0.60 5.00 9.54
N ILE A 49 -0.79 3.82 8.97
CA ILE A 49 -0.17 3.44 7.68
C ILE A 49 -0.71 4.32 6.54
N LEU A 50 -2.02 4.56 6.48
CA LEU A 50 -2.63 5.47 5.51
C LEU A 50 -2.13 6.90 5.69
N GLY A 51 -2.08 7.39 6.92
CA GLY A 51 -1.56 8.72 7.26
C GLY A 51 -0.13 8.89 6.77
N TYR A 52 0.75 7.96 7.12
CA TYR A 52 2.14 7.96 6.68
C TYR A 52 2.27 7.91 5.14
N ARG A 53 1.45 7.10 4.48
CA ARG A 53 1.43 7.01 3.01
C ARG A 53 1.04 8.35 2.38
N ILE A 54 0.02 9.02 2.93
CA ILE A 54 -0.42 10.34 2.50
C ILE A 54 0.70 11.36 2.73
N GLU A 55 1.28 11.43 3.94
CA GLU A 55 2.40 12.33 4.25
C GLU A 55 3.57 12.15 3.28
N ARG A 56 3.99 10.90 3.05
CA ARG A 56 5.04 10.56 2.09
C ARG A 56 4.71 11.05 0.69
N TRP A 57 3.46 10.88 0.25
CA TRP A 57 3.04 11.35 -1.06
C TRP A 57 3.06 12.87 -1.17
N TYR A 58 2.62 13.59 -0.13
CA TYR A 58 2.72 15.04 -0.06
C TYR A 58 4.19 15.51 -0.12
N SER A 59 5.10 14.89 0.64
CA SER A 59 6.53 15.22 0.61
C SER A 59 7.23 14.87 -0.70
N SER A 60 6.67 13.98 -1.51
CA SER A 60 7.25 13.57 -2.80
C SER A 60 6.86 14.50 -3.95
N ARG A 61 6.00 15.51 -3.72
CA ARG A 61 5.66 16.50 -4.73
C ARG A 61 6.81 17.51 -4.86
N PRO A 62 7.32 17.76 -6.08
CA PRO A 62 8.24 18.87 -6.30
C PRO A 62 7.48 20.19 -6.05
N GLU A 63 8.11 21.10 -5.32
CA GLU A 63 7.66 22.47 -5.04
C GLU A 63 7.55 23.35 -6.30
#